data_AF-A0A8C1L1H6-F1
#
_entry.id   AF-A0A8C1L1H6-F1
#
_cell.length_a   1.000
_cell.length_b   1.000
_cell.length_c   1.000
_cell.angle_alpha   90.00
_cell.angle_beta   90.00
_cell.angle_gamma   90.00
#
_symmetry.space_group_name_H-M   'P 1'
#
loop_
_entity.id
_entity.type
_entity.pdbx_description
1 polymer ?
#
loop_
_entity_poly.entity_id
_entity_poly.type
_entity_poly.pdbx_seq_one_letter_code
_entity_poly.pdbx_strand_id
1 'polypeptide(L)'
;MYRIFVVCCMSVRRMVKALILPSLGLLALLCLFFSEPVQAGKVLVLPVDGSHWLSMKILVEELSLRGHEMVVLVPETNVLIGKSGNYTTKSFCVPYTHADLKANLDNIEKNAFEKPPKLTDIFENLGNLIQFLNMHVTACEWLLYDESLMKSLRETGFDVLLTDPFLPCGAIIADSFSIPAVYFLRMIPCLLDVEATQCPSPPSFVPRFFTGYTDKMTFPQRIENTLMTIFDAFLCRKLFASTDELASRYLQKDTTYKELLSYGAVWLLRYDFTFEYPKPQMPNMVQIGGINCAKKGPLTKELEEFVNGSGEHGFVVFTLGSMVSQLPEAKARVFFEAFRQIPQRVLWRHTGPVPENAPKNVKLMKWLPQNDLLGHPKVKAFITHGGSHGIYEGIYHGVPLVMLPLFGDQGDNVQRLVSRGVAETLSIYDLTSEKLLVALRKVINDKSYKEKMTELSAIHRDRPIEPLDLAVFWTEFVMRHKGAAHLRPAAHELNWIQYHSLDVIGFLILILVTVIFVTVKSCMFCFRKCFKKTQKKKKE
;
A
#
# COMPACT_ATOMS: atom_id res chain seq x y z
N MET A 1 28.98 -5.11 78.07
CA MET A 1 27.91 -4.96 77.05
C MET A 1 28.39 -4.57 75.64
N TYR A 2 29.49 -3.83 75.46
CA TYR A 2 29.94 -3.39 74.12
C TYR A 2 30.48 -4.48 73.16
N ARG A 3 31.04 -5.59 73.67
CA ARG A 3 31.58 -6.67 72.81
C ARG A 3 30.52 -7.58 72.18
N ILE A 4 29.31 -7.67 72.75
CA ILE A 4 28.24 -8.55 72.25
C ILE A 4 27.48 -7.86 71.10
N PHE A 5 27.34 -6.53 71.14
CA PHE A 5 26.63 -5.75 70.12
C PHE A 5 27.36 -5.71 68.76
N VAL A 6 28.69 -5.65 68.77
CA VAL A 6 29.51 -5.61 67.53
C VAL A 6 29.51 -6.96 66.80
N VAL A 7 29.54 -8.08 67.53
CA VAL A 7 29.47 -9.43 66.93
C VAL A 7 28.09 -9.68 66.32
N CYS A 8 27.02 -9.21 66.98
CA CYS A 8 25.66 -9.34 66.46
C CYS A 8 25.45 -8.53 65.17
N CYS A 9 25.92 -7.28 65.11
CA CYS A 9 25.83 -6.45 63.89
C CYS A 9 26.66 -6.96 62.71
N MET A 10 27.84 -7.55 62.96
CA MET A 10 28.65 -8.19 61.91
C MET A 10 27.99 -9.46 61.38
N SER A 11 27.32 -10.23 62.24
CA SER A 11 26.57 -11.44 61.86
C SER A 11 25.34 -11.11 61.01
N VAL A 12 24.59 -10.06 61.36
CA VAL A 12 23.44 -9.60 60.56
C VAL A 12 23.88 -9.05 59.20
N ARG A 13 24.97 -8.26 59.12
CA ARG A 13 25.51 -7.80 57.82
C ARG A 13 26.01 -8.95 56.93
N ARG A 14 26.57 -10.02 57.52
CA ARG A 14 26.96 -11.23 56.79
C ARG A 14 25.74 -12.04 56.33
N MET A 15 24.71 -12.20 57.17
CA MET A 15 23.44 -12.85 56.78
C MET A 15 22.70 -12.06 55.69
N VAL A 16 22.63 -10.74 55.79
CA VAL A 16 21.98 -9.89 54.79
C VAL A 16 22.74 -9.95 53.46
N LYS A 17 24.09 -9.91 53.46
CA LYS A 17 24.89 -10.17 52.23
C LYS A 17 24.73 -11.60 51.70
N ALA A 18 24.60 -12.60 52.58
CA ALA A 18 24.41 -14.00 52.21
C ALA A 18 23.00 -14.30 51.67
N LEU A 19 22.00 -13.45 51.95
CA LEU A 19 20.65 -13.51 51.39
C LEU A 19 20.50 -12.69 50.09
N ILE A 20 21.24 -11.59 49.95
CA ILE A 20 21.20 -10.71 48.76
C ILE A 20 21.80 -11.38 47.53
N LEU A 21 22.92 -12.12 47.68
CA LEU A 21 23.55 -12.83 46.57
C LEU A 21 22.64 -13.91 45.94
N PRO A 22 22.02 -14.82 46.71
CA PRO A 22 21.10 -15.81 46.15
C PRO A 22 19.79 -15.19 45.68
N SER A 23 19.32 -14.08 46.26
CA SER A 23 18.12 -13.38 45.72
C SER A 23 18.40 -12.68 44.38
N LEU A 24 19.59 -12.09 44.20
CA LEU A 24 20.03 -11.57 42.90
C LEU A 24 20.25 -12.70 41.88
N GLY A 25 20.82 -13.82 42.33
CA GLY A 25 20.98 -15.02 41.52
C GLY A 25 19.65 -15.60 41.07
N LEU A 26 18.66 -15.66 41.97
CA LEU A 26 17.30 -16.12 41.68
C LEU A 26 16.57 -15.14 40.74
N LEU A 27 16.73 -13.83 40.92
CA LEU A 27 16.16 -12.82 40.03
C LEU A 27 16.77 -12.92 38.62
N ALA A 28 18.09 -13.10 38.51
CA ALA A 28 18.76 -13.33 37.24
C ALA A 28 18.34 -14.66 36.59
N LEU A 29 18.17 -15.73 37.39
CA LEU A 29 17.65 -17.01 36.91
C LEU A 29 16.20 -16.87 36.41
N LEU A 30 15.35 -16.17 37.15
CA LEU A 30 13.97 -15.89 36.75
C LEU A 30 13.94 -15.03 35.49
N CYS A 31 14.81 -14.01 35.36
CA CYS A 31 14.95 -13.25 34.11
C CYS A 31 15.41 -14.12 32.92
N LEU A 32 16.24 -15.14 33.15
CA LEU A 32 16.64 -16.11 32.12
C LEU A 32 15.55 -17.13 31.76
N PHE A 33 14.66 -17.45 32.71
CA PHE A 33 13.51 -18.34 32.48
C PHE A 33 12.27 -17.60 31.92
N PHE A 34 12.17 -16.29 32.13
CA PHE A 34 11.09 -15.43 31.61
C PHE A 34 11.50 -14.61 30.37
N SER A 35 12.77 -14.62 29.97
CA SER A 35 13.14 -14.14 28.65
C SER A 35 12.63 -15.15 27.63
N GLU A 36 11.48 -14.87 27.01
CA GLU A 36 11.16 -15.50 25.73
C GLU A 36 12.38 -15.34 24.82
N PRO A 37 12.83 -16.40 24.12
CA PRO A 37 13.90 -16.26 23.16
C PRO A 37 13.48 -15.18 22.15
N VAL A 38 14.10 -14.00 22.23
CA VAL A 38 13.99 -13.00 21.18
C VAL A 38 14.63 -13.64 19.97
N GLN A 39 13.82 -14.22 19.10
CA GLN A 39 14.29 -14.88 17.90
C GLN A 39 14.67 -13.79 16.90
N ALA A 40 15.89 -13.26 17.08
CA ALA A 40 16.51 -12.31 16.18
C ALA A 40 16.71 -12.98 14.81
N GLY A 41 15.77 -12.76 13.90
CA GLY A 41 15.85 -13.16 12.50
C GLY A 41 16.64 -12.16 11.65
N LYS A 42 17.17 -12.63 10.52
CA LYS A 42 17.82 -11.81 9.50
C LYS A 42 16.85 -11.49 8.37
N VAL A 43 16.63 -10.21 8.10
CA VAL A 43 15.69 -9.73 7.09
C VAL A 43 16.46 -9.07 5.95
N LEU A 44 16.32 -9.62 4.75
CA LEU A 44 16.74 -8.92 3.53
C LEU A 44 15.60 -7.99 3.11
N VAL A 45 15.93 -6.73 2.86
CA VAL A 45 14.94 -5.72 2.47
C VAL A 45 15.26 -5.20 1.08
N LEU A 46 14.28 -5.26 0.19
CA LEU A 46 14.36 -4.65 -1.12
C LEU A 46 13.21 -3.64 -1.32
N PRO A 47 13.47 -2.34 -1.08
CA PRO A 47 12.45 -1.33 -1.16
C PRO A 47 12.23 -0.83 -2.61
N VAL A 48 11.09 -0.19 -2.82
CA VAL A 48 10.94 0.80 -3.89
C VAL A 48 11.29 2.18 -3.32
N ASP A 49 12.07 2.95 -4.08
CA ASP A 49 12.47 4.31 -3.72
C ASP A 49 11.27 5.30 -3.73
N GLY A 50 11.51 6.56 -3.37
CA GLY A 50 10.47 7.57 -3.28
C GLY A 50 9.52 7.32 -2.11
N SER A 51 8.24 7.62 -2.28
CA SER A 51 7.26 7.56 -1.19
C SER A 51 7.07 6.14 -0.63
N HIS A 52 7.32 5.09 -1.42
CA HIS A 52 7.20 3.70 -0.99
C HIS A 52 8.15 3.40 0.18
N TRP A 53 9.40 3.85 0.04
CA TRP A 53 10.43 3.73 1.08
C TRP A 53 10.02 4.39 2.40
N LEU A 54 9.38 5.57 2.37
CA LEU A 54 9.04 6.31 3.59
C LEU A 54 8.20 5.48 4.58
N SER A 55 7.22 4.70 4.09
CA SER A 55 6.44 3.79 4.94
C SER A 55 7.17 2.49 5.28
N MET A 56 7.92 1.92 4.34
CA MET A 56 8.64 0.67 4.59
C MET A 56 9.74 0.87 5.63
N LYS A 57 10.42 2.03 5.60
CA LYS A 57 11.43 2.43 6.58
C LYS A 57 10.91 2.35 8.01
N ILE A 58 9.66 2.73 8.26
CA ILE A 58 9.06 2.65 9.60
C ILE A 58 9.05 1.20 10.10
N LEU A 59 8.65 0.26 9.24
CA LEU A 59 8.67 -1.17 9.55
C LEU A 59 10.10 -1.70 9.72
N VAL A 60 11.03 -1.30 8.85
CA VAL A 60 12.45 -1.69 8.94
C VAL A 60 13.07 -1.23 10.25
N GLU A 61 12.85 0.03 10.64
CA GLU A 61 13.35 0.58 11.89
C GLU A 61 12.73 -0.12 13.09
N GLU A 62 11.42 -0.42 13.06
CA GLU A 62 10.75 -1.12 14.15
C GLU A 62 11.25 -2.56 14.32
N LEU A 63 11.43 -3.30 13.23
CA LEU A 63 11.99 -4.65 13.26
C LEU A 63 13.43 -4.64 13.77
N SER A 64 14.24 -3.65 13.35
CA SER A 64 15.59 -3.50 13.88
C SER A 64 15.61 -3.21 15.38
N LEU A 65 14.75 -2.31 15.86
CA LEU A 65 14.62 -2.00 17.29
C LEU A 65 14.23 -3.23 18.13
N ARG A 66 13.55 -4.20 17.52
CA ARG A 66 13.20 -5.50 18.12
C ARG A 66 14.32 -6.54 18.02
N GLY A 67 15.49 -6.17 17.52
CA GLY A 67 16.70 -7.00 17.50
C GLY A 67 16.93 -7.78 16.20
N HIS A 68 16.11 -7.56 15.16
CA HIS A 68 16.32 -8.20 13.87
C HIS A 68 17.50 -7.58 13.10
N GLU A 69 18.30 -8.42 12.44
CA GLU A 69 19.37 -7.95 11.57
C GLU A 69 18.76 -7.54 10.22
N MET A 70 18.74 -6.23 9.95
CA MET A 70 18.14 -5.67 8.75
C MET A 70 19.23 -5.32 7.73
N VAL A 71 19.13 -5.88 6.52
CA VAL A 71 20.00 -5.53 5.38
C VAL A 71 19.14 -4.94 4.26
N VAL A 72 19.27 -3.64 4.03
CA VAL A 72 18.54 -2.91 2.98
C VAL A 72 19.41 -2.81 1.72
N LEU A 73 18.90 -3.31 0.61
CA LEU A 73 19.53 -3.15 -0.70
C LEU A 73 19.16 -1.79 -1.29
N VAL A 74 20.17 -1.05 -1.76
CA VAL A 74 20.00 0.34 -2.20
C VAL A 74 20.69 0.55 -3.55
N PRO A 75 20.00 1.02 -4.60
CA PRO A 75 20.70 1.41 -5.82
C PRO A 75 21.61 2.62 -5.51
N GLU A 76 22.83 2.62 -6.06
CA GLU A 76 23.77 3.73 -5.88
C GLU A 76 23.14 5.08 -6.24
N THR A 77 22.37 5.10 -7.32
CA THR A 77 21.52 6.22 -7.71
C THR A 77 20.12 6.04 -7.08
N ASN A 78 19.81 6.81 -6.04
CA ASN A 78 18.50 6.84 -5.38
C ASN A 78 18.06 8.27 -4.98
N VAL A 79 16.81 8.41 -4.55
CA VAL A 79 16.13 9.66 -4.18
C VAL A 79 16.07 9.81 -2.66
N LEU A 80 15.49 8.83 -1.95
CA LEU A 80 15.15 8.96 -0.53
C LEU A 80 15.76 7.88 0.38
N ILE A 81 16.44 6.87 -0.19
CA ILE A 81 16.98 5.74 0.58
C ILE A 81 18.35 6.11 1.15
N GLY A 82 18.34 6.67 2.37
CA GLY A 82 19.54 7.03 3.11
C GLY A 82 20.12 5.92 4.01
N LYS A 83 21.38 6.11 4.42
CA LYS A 83 22.01 5.34 5.49
C LYS A 83 21.35 5.63 6.84
N SER A 84 21.32 4.64 7.73
CA SER A 84 20.83 4.77 9.10
C SER A 84 21.73 4.02 10.06
N GLY A 85 21.79 4.46 11.33
CA GLY A 85 22.42 3.69 12.40
C GLY A 85 21.61 2.47 12.83
N ASN A 86 20.34 2.39 12.41
CA ASN A 86 19.42 1.32 12.81
C ASN A 86 19.47 0.11 11.86
N TYR A 87 20.00 0.20 10.65
CA TYR A 87 20.01 -0.94 9.73
C TYR A 87 21.23 -0.87 8.80
N THR A 88 21.66 -2.04 8.31
CA THR A 88 22.77 -2.13 7.37
C THR A 88 22.26 -1.82 5.97
N THR A 89 22.97 -0.98 5.21
CA THR A 89 22.71 -0.73 3.80
C THR A 89 23.78 -1.39 2.94
N LYS A 90 23.40 -2.15 1.91
CA LYS A 90 24.31 -2.61 0.85
C LYS A 90 23.90 -1.98 -0.47
N SER A 91 24.84 -1.25 -1.09
CA SER A 91 24.60 -0.59 -2.36
C SER A 91 24.92 -1.49 -3.54
N PHE A 92 24.23 -1.29 -4.67
CA PHE A 92 24.51 -1.96 -5.94
C PHE A 92 24.47 -0.97 -7.11
N CYS A 93 25.27 -1.24 -8.14
CA CYS A 93 25.38 -0.38 -9.31
C CYS A 93 24.11 -0.42 -10.15
N VAL A 94 23.81 0.70 -10.82
CA VAL A 94 22.72 0.82 -11.80
C VAL A 94 23.22 1.57 -13.03
N PRO A 95 22.69 1.31 -14.24
CA PRO A 95 23.22 1.86 -15.49
C PRO A 95 22.75 3.29 -15.78
N TYR A 96 22.32 4.03 -14.76
CA TYR A 96 21.82 5.39 -14.89
C TYR A 96 22.33 6.27 -13.75
N THR A 97 22.54 7.55 -14.07
CA THR A 97 23.09 8.53 -13.14
C THR A 97 21.99 9.23 -12.35
N HIS A 98 22.36 9.95 -11.28
CA HIS A 98 21.44 10.86 -10.58
C HIS A 98 20.84 11.92 -11.50
N ALA A 99 21.57 12.35 -12.55
CA ALA A 99 21.05 13.32 -13.52
C ALA A 99 19.93 12.70 -14.37
N ASP A 100 20.09 11.45 -14.81
CA ASP A 100 19.07 10.73 -15.57
C ASP A 100 17.81 10.50 -14.74
N LEU A 101 17.98 10.05 -13.49
CA LEU A 101 16.87 9.87 -12.56
C LEU A 101 16.14 11.20 -12.30
N LYS A 102 16.90 12.27 -12.06
CA LYS A 102 16.32 13.62 -11.87
C LYS A 102 15.56 14.09 -13.11
N ALA A 103 16.12 13.92 -14.31
CA ALA A 103 15.47 14.31 -15.56
C ALA A 103 14.14 13.56 -15.77
N ASN A 104 14.09 12.26 -15.43
CA ASN A 104 12.86 11.48 -15.47
C ASN A 104 11.81 12.02 -14.48
N LEU A 105 12.20 12.35 -13.26
CA LEU A 105 11.30 12.93 -12.26
C LEU A 105 10.80 14.32 -12.67
N ASP A 106 11.70 15.17 -13.15
CA ASP A 106 11.36 16.51 -13.63
C ASP A 106 10.39 16.44 -14.83
N ASN A 107 10.51 15.42 -15.70
CA ASN A 107 9.58 15.17 -16.81
C ASN A 107 8.19 14.72 -16.32
N ILE A 108 8.12 13.84 -15.31
CA ILE A 108 6.85 13.44 -14.68
C ILE A 108 6.17 14.67 -14.06
N GLU A 109 6.91 15.48 -13.31
CA GLU A 109 6.41 16.71 -12.69
C GLU A 109 5.89 17.69 -13.75
N LYS A 110 6.66 17.93 -14.81
CA LYS A 110 6.27 18.83 -15.92
C LYS A 110 4.97 18.37 -16.60
N ASN A 111 4.89 17.09 -16.97
CA ASN A 111 3.72 16.52 -17.63
C ASN A 111 2.45 16.63 -16.76
N ALA A 112 2.60 16.51 -15.44
CA ALA A 112 1.49 16.63 -14.50
C ALA A 112 0.83 18.02 -14.49
N PHE A 113 1.54 19.08 -14.87
CA PHE A 113 1.03 20.45 -14.81
C PHE A 113 0.63 21.05 -16.17
N GLU A 114 1.22 20.57 -17.27
CA GLU A 114 1.07 21.19 -18.58
C GLU A 114 -0.15 20.68 -19.39
N LYS A 115 -0.50 19.40 -19.27
CA LYS A 115 -1.53 18.78 -20.12
C LYS A 115 -2.64 18.14 -19.28
N PRO A 116 -3.92 18.57 -19.44
CA PRO A 116 -5.03 17.81 -18.86
C PRO A 116 -5.14 16.45 -19.55
N PRO A 117 -5.40 15.36 -18.80
CA PRO A 117 -5.48 14.03 -19.37
C PRO A 117 -6.63 13.92 -20.37
N LYS A 118 -6.33 13.50 -21.59
CA LYS A 118 -7.27 13.15 -22.66
C LYS A 118 -7.31 11.63 -22.84
N LEU A 119 -8.37 11.12 -23.48
CA LEU A 119 -8.48 9.69 -23.80
C LEU A 119 -7.32 9.17 -24.66
N THR A 120 -6.72 10.01 -25.50
CA THR A 120 -5.51 9.69 -26.29
C THR A 120 -4.28 9.45 -25.41
N ASP A 121 -4.26 10.01 -24.21
CA ASP A 121 -3.12 9.97 -23.31
C ASP A 121 -3.02 8.61 -22.60
N ILE A 122 -4.01 7.73 -22.76
CA ILE A 122 -3.93 6.33 -22.31
C ILE A 122 -2.67 5.66 -22.90
N PHE A 123 -2.38 5.89 -24.19
CA PHE A 123 -1.19 5.34 -24.83
C PHE A 123 0.11 5.99 -24.35
N GLU A 124 0.12 7.31 -24.15
CA GLU A 124 1.28 8.03 -23.61
C GLU A 124 1.58 7.61 -22.16
N ASN A 125 0.55 7.55 -21.31
CA ASN A 125 0.64 7.10 -19.92
C ASN A 125 1.09 5.64 -19.83
N LEU A 126 0.60 4.79 -20.72
CA LEU A 126 1.05 3.41 -20.80
C LEU A 126 2.51 3.31 -21.25
N GLY A 127 2.93 4.10 -22.23
CA GLY A 127 4.33 4.18 -22.66
C GLY A 127 5.26 4.61 -21.52
N ASN A 128 4.86 5.64 -20.75
CA ASN A 128 5.59 6.11 -19.58
C ASN A 128 5.69 5.02 -18.49
N LEU A 129 4.60 4.28 -18.23
CA LEU A 129 4.60 3.17 -17.29
C LEU A 129 5.52 2.04 -17.75
N ILE A 130 5.50 1.66 -19.03
CA ILE A 130 6.39 0.65 -19.60
C ILE A 130 7.85 1.09 -19.48
N GLN A 131 8.16 2.35 -19.80
CA GLN A 131 9.52 2.89 -19.66
C GLN A 131 9.99 2.85 -18.21
N PHE A 132 9.12 3.26 -17.28
CA PHE A 132 9.40 3.20 -15.84
C PHE A 132 9.67 1.77 -15.38
N LEU A 133 8.80 0.81 -15.75
CA LEU A 133 8.98 -0.60 -15.38
C LEU A 133 10.27 -1.18 -15.99
N ASN A 134 10.57 -0.89 -17.25
CA ASN A 134 11.79 -1.35 -17.92
C ASN A 134 13.06 -0.80 -17.23
N MET A 135 13.07 0.48 -16.83
CA MET A 135 14.19 1.05 -16.05
C MET A 135 14.46 0.25 -14.78
N HIS A 136 13.40 -0.22 -14.09
CA HIS A 136 13.54 -1.02 -12.88
C HIS A 136 13.87 -2.48 -13.15
N VAL A 137 13.39 -3.06 -14.26
CA VAL A 137 13.84 -4.39 -14.72
C VAL A 137 15.34 -4.36 -14.98
N THR A 138 15.84 -3.32 -15.65
CA THR A 138 17.27 -3.12 -15.87
C THR A 138 18.03 -2.95 -14.56
N ALA A 139 17.55 -2.13 -13.62
CA ALA A 139 18.17 -2.01 -12.29
C ALA A 139 18.22 -3.36 -11.55
N CYS A 140 17.15 -4.16 -11.67
CA CYS A 140 17.11 -5.50 -11.10
C CYS A 140 18.14 -6.44 -11.77
N GLU A 141 18.27 -6.40 -13.09
CA GLU A 141 19.26 -7.19 -13.80
C GLU A 141 20.68 -6.90 -13.30
N TRP A 142 21.03 -5.62 -13.11
CA TRP A 142 22.32 -5.23 -12.55
C TRP A 142 22.54 -5.75 -11.13
N LEU A 143 21.51 -5.77 -10.29
CA LEU A 143 21.59 -6.37 -8.96
C LEU A 143 21.77 -7.90 -9.03
N LEU A 144 20.95 -8.58 -9.84
CA LEU A 144 20.95 -10.04 -9.93
C LEU A 144 22.27 -10.61 -10.46
N TYR A 145 22.91 -9.90 -11.40
CA TYR A 145 24.17 -10.29 -12.01
C TYR A 145 25.42 -9.70 -11.32
N ASP A 146 25.26 -8.97 -10.20
CA ASP A 146 26.38 -8.69 -9.30
C ASP A 146 26.73 -9.97 -8.52
N GLU A 147 27.55 -10.84 -9.12
CA GLU A 147 27.90 -12.16 -8.58
C GLU A 147 28.50 -12.06 -7.16
N SER A 148 29.32 -11.05 -6.91
CA SER A 148 29.98 -10.85 -5.61
C SER A 148 28.96 -10.50 -4.53
N LEU A 149 28.09 -9.52 -4.81
CA LEU A 149 27.04 -9.12 -3.89
C LEU A 149 26.03 -10.25 -3.67
N MET A 150 25.52 -10.86 -4.74
CA MET A 150 24.52 -11.92 -4.65
C MET A 150 25.04 -13.16 -3.93
N LYS A 151 26.31 -13.53 -4.14
CA LYS A 151 26.97 -14.59 -3.36
C LYS A 151 27.06 -14.22 -1.89
N SER A 152 27.52 -13.01 -1.56
CA SER A 152 27.62 -12.53 -0.18
C SER A 152 26.25 -12.51 0.52
N LEU A 153 25.19 -12.08 -0.18
CA LEU A 153 23.83 -12.07 0.35
C LEU A 153 23.32 -13.49 0.61
N ARG A 154 23.55 -14.43 -0.32
CA ARG A 154 23.17 -15.84 -0.14
C ARG A 154 23.86 -16.48 1.07
N GLU A 155 25.17 -16.25 1.21
CA GLU A 155 25.98 -16.79 2.32
C GLU A 155 25.59 -16.20 3.68
N THR A 156 24.93 -15.04 3.72
CA THR A 156 24.47 -14.41 4.98
C THR A 156 23.37 -15.23 5.67
N GLY A 157 22.57 -15.99 4.91
CA GLY A 157 21.50 -16.85 5.41
C GLY A 157 20.31 -16.09 5.98
N PHE A 158 19.56 -15.39 5.12
CA PHE A 158 18.37 -14.63 5.53
C PHE A 158 17.17 -15.53 5.83
N ASP A 159 16.32 -15.12 6.78
CA ASP A 159 15.12 -15.86 7.18
C ASP A 159 13.89 -15.48 6.36
N VAL A 160 13.83 -14.23 5.89
CA VAL A 160 12.70 -13.67 5.14
C VAL A 160 13.18 -12.53 4.24
N LEU A 161 12.52 -12.37 3.11
CA LEU A 161 12.64 -11.18 2.27
C LEU A 161 11.44 -10.26 2.50
N LEU A 162 11.68 -9.01 2.89
CA LEU A 162 10.68 -7.95 2.91
C LEU A 162 10.85 -7.08 1.66
N THR A 163 9.88 -7.09 0.75
CA THR A 163 9.99 -6.38 -0.52
C THR A 163 8.67 -5.76 -0.92
N ASP A 164 8.70 -4.63 -1.62
CA ASP A 164 7.51 -4.09 -2.27
C ASP A 164 7.44 -4.68 -3.70
N PRO A 165 6.40 -5.48 -4.02
CA PRO A 165 6.34 -6.23 -5.27
C PRO A 165 5.96 -5.37 -6.48
N PHE A 166 5.79 -4.06 -6.31
CA PHE A 166 5.68 -3.15 -7.45
C PHE A 166 6.90 -3.26 -8.39
N LEU A 167 8.07 -3.64 -7.85
CA LEU A 167 9.27 -3.93 -8.63
C LEU A 167 9.62 -5.42 -8.59
N PRO A 168 10.17 -5.97 -9.68
CA PRO A 168 10.25 -7.41 -9.89
C PRO A 168 11.26 -8.15 -9.03
N CYS A 169 12.30 -7.45 -8.60
CA CYS A 169 13.54 -8.08 -8.18
C CYS A 169 13.43 -8.90 -6.90
N GLY A 170 12.57 -8.45 -5.98
CA GLY A 170 12.43 -9.12 -4.69
C GLY A 170 11.92 -10.54 -4.84
N ALA A 171 10.87 -10.74 -5.64
CA ALA A 171 10.31 -12.08 -5.86
C ALA A 171 11.32 -13.03 -6.52
N ILE A 172 12.16 -12.54 -7.44
CA ILE A 172 13.22 -13.33 -8.07
C ILE A 172 14.30 -13.73 -7.06
N ILE A 173 14.73 -12.81 -6.19
CA ILE A 173 15.72 -13.08 -5.13
C ILE A 173 15.15 -14.09 -4.12
N ALA A 174 13.90 -13.92 -3.70
CA ALA A 174 13.23 -14.83 -2.77
C ALA A 174 13.23 -16.27 -3.29
N ASP A 175 12.87 -16.46 -4.56
CA ASP A 175 12.90 -17.77 -5.23
C ASP A 175 14.32 -18.33 -5.35
N SER A 176 15.26 -17.51 -5.85
CA SER A 176 16.67 -17.89 -6.03
C SER A 176 17.33 -18.32 -4.72
N PHE A 177 16.97 -17.67 -3.61
CA PHE A 177 17.52 -17.96 -2.27
C PHE A 177 16.68 -18.99 -1.51
N SER A 178 15.51 -19.37 -2.03
CA SER A 178 14.55 -20.26 -1.38
C SER A 178 14.13 -19.76 0.01
N ILE A 179 13.86 -18.45 0.12
CA ILE A 179 13.40 -17.80 1.35
C ILE A 179 11.98 -17.25 1.15
N PRO A 180 11.13 -17.27 2.19
CA PRO A 180 9.77 -16.74 2.07
C PRO A 180 9.79 -15.22 1.89
N ALA A 181 8.85 -14.71 1.08
CA ALA A 181 8.67 -13.28 0.84
C ALA A 181 7.46 -12.71 1.59
N VAL A 182 7.66 -11.57 2.23
CA VAL A 182 6.63 -10.68 2.75
C VAL A 182 6.52 -9.49 1.81
N TYR A 183 5.35 -9.34 1.19
CA TYR A 183 5.10 -8.30 0.20
C TYR A 183 4.47 -7.07 0.82
N PHE A 184 5.14 -5.93 0.74
CA PHE A 184 4.69 -4.66 1.31
C PHE A 184 4.10 -3.76 0.22
N LEU A 185 2.80 -3.89 -0.03
CA LEU A 185 2.18 -3.40 -1.26
C LEU A 185 1.18 -2.26 -1.02
N ARG A 186 1.28 -1.17 -1.79
CA ARG A 186 0.17 -0.21 -1.95
C ARG A 186 -0.73 -0.56 -3.13
N MET A 187 -0.12 -0.80 -4.29
CA MET A 187 -0.77 -1.11 -5.56
C MET A 187 0.28 -1.71 -6.51
N ILE A 188 -0.15 -2.62 -7.37
CA ILE A 188 0.60 -3.10 -8.52
C ILE A 188 -0.29 -2.97 -9.77
N PRO A 189 0.26 -2.63 -10.96
CA PRO A 189 -0.54 -2.59 -12.18
C PRO A 189 -1.30 -3.90 -12.38
N CYS A 190 -2.39 -3.84 -13.14
CA CYS A 190 -3.18 -5.00 -13.52
C CYS A 190 -3.93 -5.73 -12.40
N LEU A 191 -3.89 -5.25 -11.15
CA LEU A 191 -4.31 -6.07 -10.00
C LEU A 191 -3.54 -7.40 -9.97
N LEU A 192 -2.26 -7.38 -10.34
CA LEU A 192 -1.43 -8.58 -10.38
C LEU A 192 -1.33 -9.26 -9.01
N ASP A 193 -1.47 -8.52 -7.91
CA ASP A 193 -1.59 -9.05 -6.54
C ASP A 193 -2.82 -9.92 -6.36
N VAL A 194 -3.95 -9.51 -6.91
CA VAL A 194 -5.22 -10.25 -6.90
C VAL A 194 -5.09 -11.52 -7.75
N GLU A 195 -4.55 -11.40 -8.96
CA GLU A 195 -4.36 -12.57 -9.83
C GLU A 195 -3.35 -13.57 -9.25
N ALA A 196 -2.23 -13.06 -8.72
CA ALA A 196 -1.18 -13.89 -8.13
C ALA A 196 -1.65 -14.61 -6.87
N THR A 197 -2.63 -14.07 -6.13
CA THR A 197 -3.21 -14.72 -4.94
C THR A 197 -4.47 -15.53 -5.22
N GLN A 198 -4.91 -15.64 -6.49
CA GLN A 198 -6.19 -16.23 -6.88
C GLN A 198 -7.39 -15.55 -6.18
N CYS A 199 -7.25 -14.28 -5.80
CA CYS A 199 -8.28 -13.55 -5.09
C CYS A 199 -9.45 -13.19 -6.02
N PRO A 200 -10.72 -13.44 -5.64
CA PRO A 200 -11.86 -13.00 -6.43
C PRO A 200 -11.87 -11.48 -6.62
N SER A 201 -12.07 -11.02 -7.85
CA SER A 201 -12.26 -9.60 -8.19
C SER A 201 -13.38 -9.43 -9.22
N PRO A 202 -14.65 -9.49 -8.77
CA PRO A 202 -15.80 -9.43 -9.66
C PRO A 202 -15.93 -8.03 -10.30
N PRO A 203 -15.96 -7.92 -11.64
CA PRO A 203 -16.07 -6.63 -12.33
C PRO A 203 -17.45 -5.97 -12.15
N SER A 204 -18.41 -6.67 -11.54
CA SER A 204 -19.74 -6.15 -11.24
C SER A 204 -19.75 -5.08 -10.15
N PHE A 205 -18.75 -5.07 -9.25
CA PHE A 205 -18.66 -4.08 -8.17
C PHE A 205 -17.22 -3.73 -7.77
N VAL A 206 -16.18 -4.44 -8.22
CA VAL A 206 -14.79 -4.03 -8.00
C VAL A 206 -14.37 -3.14 -9.18
N PRO A 207 -14.17 -1.83 -8.97
CA PRO A 207 -13.77 -0.93 -10.05
C PRO A 207 -12.30 -1.18 -10.45
N ARG A 208 -12.04 -1.14 -11.75
CA ARG A 208 -10.69 -1.19 -12.32
C ARG A 208 -10.03 0.18 -12.16
N PHE A 209 -8.71 0.17 -12.00
CA PHE A 209 -7.93 1.39 -11.92
C PHE A 209 -8.09 2.23 -13.19
N PHE A 210 -7.94 3.54 -13.05
CA PHE A 210 -8.10 4.55 -14.08
C PHE A 210 -9.53 4.73 -14.63
N THR A 211 -10.52 4.02 -14.10
CA THR A 211 -11.94 4.25 -14.46
C THR A 211 -12.59 5.39 -13.67
N GLY A 212 -12.06 5.73 -12.49
CA GLY A 212 -12.70 6.68 -11.58
C GLY A 212 -14.03 6.21 -11.01
N TYR A 213 -14.38 4.93 -11.16
CA TYR A 213 -15.65 4.37 -10.69
C TYR A 213 -15.63 3.99 -9.20
N THR A 214 -16.83 3.93 -8.63
CA THR A 214 -17.07 3.47 -7.25
C THR A 214 -17.49 1.99 -7.26
N ASP A 215 -17.65 1.40 -6.08
CA ASP A 215 -18.26 0.08 -5.93
C ASP A 215 -19.77 0.03 -6.26
N LYS A 216 -20.38 1.21 -6.46
CA LYS A 216 -21.76 1.37 -6.93
C LYS A 216 -21.76 1.88 -8.36
N MET A 217 -21.80 0.96 -9.30
CA MET A 217 -21.80 1.24 -10.74
C MET A 217 -23.18 1.06 -11.37
N THR A 218 -23.54 1.98 -12.27
CA THR A 218 -24.65 1.81 -13.21
C THR A 218 -24.35 0.70 -14.23
N PHE A 219 -25.36 0.25 -14.97
CA PHE A 219 -25.15 -0.78 -16.00
C PHE A 219 -24.11 -0.39 -17.07
N PRO A 220 -24.11 0.83 -17.66
CA PRO A 220 -23.07 1.25 -18.59
C PRO A 220 -21.66 1.26 -17.96
N GLN A 221 -21.54 1.74 -16.71
CA GLN A 221 -20.27 1.74 -15.99
C GLN A 221 -19.76 0.31 -15.77
N ARG A 222 -20.65 -0.65 -15.47
CA ARG A 222 -20.27 -2.08 -15.36
C ARG A 222 -19.82 -2.68 -16.69
N ILE A 223 -20.43 -2.29 -17.81
CA ILE A 223 -19.96 -2.71 -19.14
C ILE A 223 -18.53 -2.23 -19.34
N GLU A 224 -18.27 -0.94 -19.14
CA GLU A 224 -16.93 -0.36 -19.32
C GLU A 224 -15.91 -0.96 -18.36
N ASN A 225 -16.27 -1.14 -17.08
CA ASN A 225 -15.42 -1.79 -16.09
C ASN A 225 -15.07 -3.25 -16.46
N THR A 226 -16.04 -3.96 -17.05
CA THR A 226 -15.82 -5.32 -17.56
C THR A 226 -14.91 -5.33 -18.79
N LEU A 227 -15.09 -4.39 -19.72
CA LEU A 227 -14.19 -4.23 -20.87
C LEU A 227 -12.78 -3.88 -20.43
N MET A 228 -12.63 -2.99 -19.44
CA MET A 228 -11.33 -2.64 -18.86
C MET A 228 -10.67 -3.85 -18.20
N THR A 229 -11.45 -4.69 -17.52
CA THR A 229 -10.95 -5.96 -16.95
C THR A 229 -10.34 -6.87 -18.01
N ILE A 230 -10.99 -6.98 -19.16
CA ILE A 230 -10.51 -7.79 -20.29
C ILE A 230 -9.26 -7.14 -20.89
N PHE A 231 -9.29 -5.83 -21.11
CA PHE A 231 -8.17 -5.06 -21.66
C PHE A 231 -6.92 -5.17 -20.77
N ASP A 232 -7.07 -5.01 -19.45
CA ASP A 232 -6.01 -5.18 -18.46
C ASP A 232 -5.33 -6.54 -18.68
N ALA A 233 -6.07 -7.65 -18.66
CA ALA A 233 -5.49 -8.99 -18.79
C ALA A 233 -4.58 -9.16 -20.03
N PHE A 234 -4.93 -8.55 -21.18
CA PHE A 234 -4.07 -8.54 -22.36
C PHE A 234 -2.85 -7.64 -22.18
N LEU A 235 -3.05 -6.47 -21.60
CA LEU A 235 -2.01 -5.48 -21.37
C LEU A 235 -0.94 -5.97 -20.40
N CYS A 236 -1.33 -6.69 -19.33
CA CYS A 236 -0.42 -7.18 -18.29
C CYS A 236 0.68 -8.07 -18.83
N ARG A 237 0.34 -8.95 -19.79
CA ARG A 237 1.31 -9.83 -20.43
C ARG A 237 2.43 -9.03 -21.12
N LYS A 238 2.12 -7.85 -21.66
CA LYS A 238 3.13 -6.96 -22.25
C LYS A 238 3.87 -6.16 -21.20
N LEU A 239 3.18 -5.65 -20.18
CA LEU A 239 3.78 -4.88 -19.09
C LEU A 239 4.88 -5.66 -18.34
N PHE A 240 4.67 -6.95 -18.11
CA PHE A 240 5.58 -7.79 -17.34
C PHE A 240 6.47 -8.70 -18.20
N ALA A 241 6.40 -8.64 -19.53
CA ALA A 241 7.19 -9.50 -20.42
C ALA A 241 8.70 -9.43 -20.15
N SER A 242 9.26 -8.22 -20.01
CA SER A 242 10.68 -8.02 -19.70
C SER A 242 11.05 -8.62 -18.34
N THR A 243 10.12 -8.63 -17.38
CA THR A 243 10.32 -9.26 -16.08
C THR A 243 10.29 -10.78 -16.21
N ASP A 244 9.31 -11.33 -16.92
CA ASP A 244 9.18 -12.78 -17.16
C ASP A 244 10.45 -13.33 -17.84
N GLU A 245 10.98 -12.60 -18.82
CA GLU A 245 12.23 -12.93 -19.51
C GLU A 245 13.43 -12.92 -18.55
N LEU A 246 13.62 -11.84 -17.77
CA LEU A 246 14.71 -11.73 -16.80
C LEU A 246 14.63 -12.85 -15.75
N ALA A 247 13.45 -13.07 -15.19
CA ALA A 247 13.20 -14.09 -14.18
C ALA A 247 13.53 -15.49 -14.71
N SER A 248 13.02 -15.84 -15.91
CA SER A 248 13.25 -17.15 -16.50
C SER A 248 14.73 -17.38 -16.83
N ARG A 249 15.39 -16.36 -17.37
CA ARG A 249 16.82 -16.40 -17.73
C ARG A 249 17.72 -16.51 -16.50
N TYR A 250 17.44 -15.76 -15.44
CA TYR A 250 18.23 -15.79 -14.21
C TYR A 250 18.03 -17.08 -13.41
N LEU A 251 16.78 -17.53 -13.25
CA LEU A 251 16.42 -18.72 -12.48
C LEU A 251 16.60 -20.02 -13.27
N GLN A 252 16.89 -19.93 -14.57
CA GLN A 252 17.04 -21.06 -15.50
C GLN A 252 15.82 -22.00 -15.49
N LYS A 253 14.61 -21.42 -15.37
CA LYS A 253 13.33 -22.14 -15.37
C LYS A 253 12.28 -21.32 -16.11
N ASP A 254 11.35 -21.98 -16.81
CA ASP A 254 10.21 -21.29 -17.42
C ASP A 254 9.26 -20.83 -16.31
N THR A 255 9.19 -19.51 -16.08
CA THR A 255 8.37 -18.92 -15.01
C THR A 255 7.85 -17.55 -15.43
N THR A 256 6.72 -17.16 -14.85
CA THR A 256 6.21 -15.79 -15.00
C THR A 256 6.36 -15.03 -13.69
N TYR A 257 6.35 -13.70 -13.75
CA TYR A 257 6.36 -12.85 -12.58
C TYR A 257 5.13 -13.08 -11.70
N LYS A 258 3.97 -13.28 -12.34
CA LYS A 258 2.73 -13.66 -11.66
C LYS A 258 2.91 -14.94 -10.83
N GLU A 259 3.59 -15.93 -11.39
CA GLU A 259 3.86 -17.19 -10.70
C GLU A 259 4.78 -16.99 -9.50
N LEU A 260 5.87 -16.23 -9.66
CA LEU A 260 6.78 -15.88 -8.55
C LEU A 260 6.05 -15.15 -7.42
N LEU A 261 5.20 -14.18 -7.76
CA LEU A 261 4.37 -13.48 -6.79
C LEU A 261 3.38 -14.41 -6.09
N SER A 262 2.91 -15.47 -6.78
CA SER A 262 1.99 -16.41 -6.17
C SER A 262 2.57 -17.08 -4.93
N TYR A 263 3.89 -17.27 -4.85
CA TYR A 263 4.56 -17.90 -3.69
C TYR A 263 4.78 -16.96 -2.50
N GLY A 264 4.29 -15.72 -2.55
CA GLY A 264 4.34 -14.78 -1.42
C GLY A 264 3.69 -15.35 -0.16
N ALA A 265 4.41 -15.32 0.97
CA ALA A 265 3.92 -15.84 2.23
C ALA A 265 2.81 -14.96 2.78
N VAL A 266 3.04 -13.65 2.87
CA VAL A 266 2.06 -12.66 3.37
C VAL A 266 2.14 -11.40 2.52
N TRP A 267 0.98 -10.81 2.24
CA TRP A 267 0.82 -9.51 1.58
C TRP A 267 0.39 -8.49 2.62
N LEU A 268 1.32 -7.64 3.05
CA LEU A 268 1.06 -6.46 3.86
C LEU A 268 0.54 -5.34 2.95
N LEU A 269 -0.78 -5.22 2.87
CA LEU A 269 -1.48 -4.23 2.07
C LEU A 269 -1.51 -2.90 2.81
N ARG A 270 -0.86 -1.87 2.26
CA ARG A 270 -0.83 -0.49 2.79
C ARG A 270 -2.16 0.25 2.67
N TYR A 271 -3.27 -0.47 2.70
CA TYR A 271 -4.61 0.08 2.73
C TYR A 271 -5.56 -0.71 3.62
N ASP A 272 -6.69 -0.09 3.97
CA ASP A 272 -7.86 -0.68 4.60
C ASP A 272 -9.16 -0.15 3.96
N PHE A 273 -10.32 -0.61 4.45
CA PHE A 273 -11.63 -0.27 3.88
C PHE A 273 -12.20 1.09 4.31
N THR A 274 -11.52 1.82 5.20
CA THR A 274 -11.86 3.24 5.42
C THR A 274 -11.46 4.07 4.21
N PHE A 275 -10.39 3.67 3.51
CA PHE A 275 -9.93 4.28 2.27
C PHE A 275 -10.44 3.56 1.01
N GLU A 276 -10.24 2.25 0.91
CA GLU A 276 -10.60 1.45 -0.27
C GLU A 276 -12.06 0.98 -0.22
N TYR A 277 -12.61 0.55 -1.35
CA TYR A 277 -13.94 -0.08 -1.36
C TYR A 277 -13.87 -1.53 -0.85
N PRO A 278 -14.89 -2.01 -0.12
CA PRO A 278 -14.96 -3.40 0.29
C PRO A 278 -14.86 -4.37 -0.90
N LYS A 279 -13.96 -5.34 -0.80
CA LYS A 279 -13.76 -6.39 -1.83
C LYS A 279 -13.26 -7.69 -1.19
N PRO A 280 -13.37 -8.84 -1.89
CA PRO A 280 -12.79 -10.09 -1.41
C PRO A 280 -11.29 -9.97 -1.13
N GLN A 281 -10.81 -10.73 -0.16
CA GLN A 281 -9.39 -10.82 0.20
C GLN A 281 -9.04 -12.24 0.62
N MET A 282 -7.79 -12.63 0.36
CA MET A 282 -7.25 -13.92 0.78
C MET A 282 -6.72 -13.89 2.22
N PRO A 283 -6.68 -15.04 2.92
CA PRO A 283 -6.23 -15.09 4.32
C PRO A 283 -4.80 -14.58 4.56
N ASN A 284 -3.93 -14.64 3.54
CA ASN A 284 -2.57 -14.11 3.59
C ASN A 284 -2.47 -12.62 3.20
N MET A 285 -3.58 -11.93 2.94
CA MET A 285 -3.63 -10.51 2.61
C MET A 285 -4.05 -9.69 3.83
N VAL A 286 -3.09 -9.00 4.43
CA VAL A 286 -3.23 -8.31 5.72
C VAL A 286 -3.24 -6.81 5.50
N GLN A 287 -4.28 -6.13 6.00
CA GLN A 287 -4.43 -4.69 5.89
C GLN A 287 -3.59 -3.97 6.96
N ILE A 288 -2.72 -3.07 6.52
CA ILE A 288 -1.87 -2.20 7.34
C ILE A 288 -2.00 -0.73 6.91
N GLY A 289 -3.22 -0.34 6.52
CA GLY A 289 -3.56 1.05 6.20
C GLY A 289 -3.24 2.00 7.36
N GLY A 290 -2.61 3.14 7.06
CA GLY A 290 -2.24 4.13 8.06
C GLY A 290 -0.99 3.83 8.90
N ILE A 291 -0.12 2.92 8.45
CA ILE A 291 1.15 2.57 9.14
C ILE A 291 2.05 3.77 9.49
N ASN A 292 1.93 4.89 8.76
CA ASN A 292 2.67 6.13 9.01
C ASN A 292 2.02 7.08 10.05
N CYS A 293 0.83 6.77 10.59
CA CYS A 293 0.06 7.73 11.37
C CYS A 293 0.33 7.70 12.89
N ALA A 294 0.76 6.55 13.42
CA ALA A 294 0.82 6.32 14.88
C ALA A 294 1.95 7.09 15.58
N LYS A 295 3.11 7.29 14.92
CA LYS A 295 4.24 8.02 15.51
C LYS A 295 3.98 9.53 15.44
N LYS A 296 3.73 10.16 16.59
CA LYS A 296 3.61 11.62 16.75
C LYS A 296 4.87 12.19 17.40
N GLY A 297 5.40 13.27 16.82
CA GLY A 297 6.41 14.12 17.43
C GLY A 297 5.81 15.46 17.89
N PRO A 298 6.41 16.12 18.91
CA PRO A 298 6.04 17.50 19.21
C PRO A 298 6.45 18.43 18.06
N LEU A 299 5.61 19.40 17.72
CA LEU A 299 5.99 20.47 16.80
C LEU A 299 7.15 21.28 17.39
N THR A 300 8.01 21.81 16.53
CA THR A 300 9.03 22.77 16.97
C THR A 300 8.37 24.00 17.56
N LYS A 301 9.01 24.67 18.52
CA LYS A 301 8.47 25.89 19.16
C LYS A 301 8.01 26.94 18.14
N GLU A 302 8.79 27.13 17.08
CA GLU A 302 8.50 28.07 16.00
C GLU A 302 7.23 27.70 15.21
N LEU A 303 6.99 26.40 14.98
CA LEU A 303 5.76 25.94 14.32
C LEU A 303 4.57 26.05 15.25
N GLU A 304 4.74 25.69 16.52
CA GLU A 304 3.73 25.77 17.56
C GLU A 304 3.23 27.22 17.74
N GLU A 305 4.14 28.19 17.85
CA GLU A 305 3.81 29.61 17.90
C GLU A 305 3.10 30.07 16.62
N PHE A 306 3.54 29.57 15.45
CA PHE A 306 2.89 29.89 14.19
C PHE A 306 1.47 29.33 14.11
N VAL A 307 1.22 28.07 14.46
CA VAL A 307 -0.13 27.51 14.40
C VAL A 307 -1.03 28.09 15.47
N ASN A 308 -0.53 28.38 16.68
CA ASN A 308 -1.34 28.93 17.76
C ASN A 308 -1.76 30.39 17.52
N GLY A 309 -0.90 31.18 16.88
CA GLY A 309 -1.20 32.55 16.47
C GLY A 309 -2.28 32.68 15.40
N SER A 310 -2.86 31.58 14.91
CA SER A 310 -4.04 31.59 14.02
C SER A 310 -5.36 31.92 14.73
N GLY A 311 -5.37 32.03 16.06
CA GLY A 311 -6.58 32.33 16.84
C GLY A 311 -7.65 31.24 16.70
N GLU A 312 -8.90 31.67 16.55
CA GLU A 312 -10.08 30.81 16.34
C GLU A 312 -10.19 30.26 14.91
N HIS A 313 -9.55 30.94 13.95
CA HIS A 313 -9.65 30.58 12.54
C HIS A 313 -8.90 29.28 12.20
N GLY A 314 -7.86 28.96 12.97
CA GLY A 314 -7.05 27.76 12.75
C GLY A 314 -6.15 27.86 11.51
N PHE A 315 -5.64 26.73 11.05
CA PHE A 315 -4.70 26.69 9.94
C PHE A 315 -4.97 25.59 8.92
N VAL A 316 -4.39 25.75 7.74
CA VAL A 316 -4.43 24.81 6.62
C VAL A 316 -3.04 24.26 6.39
N VAL A 317 -2.95 22.94 6.14
CA VAL A 317 -1.72 22.28 5.68
C VAL A 317 -1.81 22.11 4.16
N PHE A 318 -0.73 22.37 3.43
CA PHE A 318 -0.68 22.18 1.98
C PHE A 318 0.63 21.50 1.54
N THR A 319 0.51 20.41 0.79
CA THR A 319 1.64 19.74 0.14
C THR A 319 1.18 18.90 -1.06
N LEU A 320 2.06 18.70 -2.04
CA LEU A 320 1.80 17.84 -3.20
C LEU A 320 2.58 16.52 -3.14
N GLY A 321 2.85 16.06 -1.93
CA GLY A 321 3.55 14.79 -1.66
C GLY A 321 5.05 14.95 -1.57
N SER A 322 5.80 13.87 -1.77
CA SER A 322 7.27 13.86 -1.71
C SER A 322 7.93 14.24 -3.03
N MET A 323 7.31 13.85 -4.15
CA MET A 323 7.86 13.95 -5.50
C MET A 323 7.73 15.34 -6.11
N VAL A 324 6.70 16.10 -5.72
CA VAL A 324 6.45 17.45 -6.23
C VAL A 324 6.73 18.44 -5.11
N SER A 325 7.90 19.07 -5.13
CA SER A 325 8.30 20.04 -4.12
C SER A 325 8.02 21.49 -4.50
N GLN A 326 7.71 21.75 -5.77
CA GLN A 326 7.46 23.09 -6.28
C GLN A 326 6.28 23.09 -7.25
N LEU A 327 5.62 24.24 -7.33
CA LEU A 327 4.62 24.53 -8.35
C LEU A 327 5.21 25.48 -9.40
N PRO A 328 4.83 25.34 -10.69
CA PRO A 328 5.10 26.37 -11.69
C PRO A 328 4.62 27.74 -11.19
N GLU A 329 5.38 28.80 -11.44
CA GLU A 329 5.14 30.12 -10.85
C GLU A 329 3.71 30.63 -11.06
N ALA A 330 3.18 30.47 -12.29
CA ALA A 330 1.81 30.86 -12.62
C ALA A 330 0.76 30.14 -11.78
N LYS A 331 0.99 28.85 -11.45
CA LYS A 331 0.11 28.04 -10.60
C LYS A 331 0.31 28.40 -9.13
N ALA A 332 1.55 28.57 -8.67
CA ALA A 332 1.85 28.99 -7.30
C ALA A 332 1.18 30.33 -6.95
N ARG A 333 1.16 31.29 -7.89
CA ARG A 333 0.50 32.59 -7.73
C ARG A 333 -0.99 32.47 -7.41
N VAL A 334 -1.69 31.50 -8.00
CA VAL A 334 -3.11 31.23 -7.71
C VAL A 334 -3.31 30.86 -6.24
N PHE A 335 -2.45 30.00 -5.70
CA PHE A 335 -2.50 29.63 -4.28
C PHE A 335 -2.18 30.81 -3.36
N PHE A 336 -1.14 31.59 -3.65
CA PHE A 336 -0.83 32.78 -2.86
C PHE A 336 -1.98 33.79 -2.85
N GLU A 337 -2.62 34.03 -3.98
CA GLU A 337 -3.75 34.96 -4.07
C GLU A 337 -4.97 34.45 -3.30
N ALA A 338 -5.30 33.16 -3.40
CA ALA A 338 -6.35 32.55 -2.58
C ALA A 338 -6.03 32.62 -1.09
N PHE A 339 -4.81 32.26 -0.67
CA PHE A 339 -4.43 32.24 0.73
C PHE A 339 -4.40 33.64 1.37
N ARG A 340 -4.16 34.70 0.60
CA ARG A 340 -4.29 36.07 1.08
C ARG A 340 -5.70 36.41 1.56
N GLN A 341 -6.71 35.76 0.99
CA GLN A 341 -8.12 36.07 1.21
C GLN A 341 -8.79 35.20 2.29
N ILE A 342 -8.04 34.30 2.93
CA ILE A 342 -8.55 33.47 4.04
C ILE A 342 -7.95 33.93 5.37
N PRO A 343 -8.72 33.87 6.47
CA PRO A 343 -8.22 34.24 7.79
C PRO A 343 -7.32 33.16 8.42
N GLN A 344 -7.31 31.95 7.86
CA GLN A 344 -6.44 30.86 8.31
C GLN A 344 -4.97 31.18 8.04
N ARG A 345 -4.10 30.67 8.92
CA ARG A 345 -2.68 30.50 8.58
C ARG A 345 -2.51 29.30 7.65
N VAL A 346 -1.46 29.29 6.84
CA VAL A 346 -1.18 28.21 5.89
C VAL A 346 0.25 27.75 6.05
N LEU A 347 0.47 26.46 6.27
CA LEU A 347 1.79 25.83 6.17
C LEU A 347 1.87 25.06 4.86
N TRP A 348 2.81 25.44 4.01
CA TRP A 348 2.91 24.92 2.65
C TRP A 348 4.30 24.39 2.34
N ARG A 349 4.41 23.11 1.95
CA ARG A 349 5.62 22.57 1.33
C ARG A 349 5.79 23.13 -0.08
N HIS A 350 6.72 24.06 -0.26
CA HIS A 350 7.06 24.66 -1.56
C HIS A 350 8.52 25.10 -1.57
N THR A 351 9.25 24.70 -2.62
CA THR A 351 10.66 25.06 -2.84
C THR A 351 10.87 25.92 -4.08
N GLY A 352 9.78 26.28 -4.78
CA GLY A 352 9.85 27.12 -5.99
C GLY A 352 9.93 28.62 -5.68
N PRO A 353 9.85 29.46 -6.72
CA PRO A 353 9.86 30.91 -6.58
C PRO A 353 8.76 31.40 -5.63
N VAL A 354 9.09 32.45 -4.89
CA VAL A 354 8.19 33.11 -3.92
C VAL A 354 8.02 34.56 -4.34
N PRO A 355 6.77 35.05 -4.50
CA PRO A 355 6.55 36.43 -4.87
C PRO A 355 6.95 37.37 -3.72
N GLU A 356 7.50 38.55 -4.04
CA GLU A 356 7.93 39.54 -3.03
C GLU A 356 6.81 39.94 -2.08
N ASN A 357 5.56 39.95 -2.57
CA ASN A 357 4.36 40.27 -1.82
C ASN A 357 3.62 39.03 -1.28
N ALA A 358 4.34 37.94 -0.98
CA ALA A 358 3.75 36.73 -0.41
C ALA A 358 2.92 37.07 0.86
N PRO A 359 1.73 36.46 1.04
CA PRO A 359 0.86 36.78 2.17
C PRO A 359 1.50 36.40 3.51
N LYS A 360 1.38 37.28 4.51
CA LYS A 360 1.99 37.08 5.85
C LYS A 360 1.42 35.88 6.61
N ASN A 361 0.24 35.40 6.24
CA ASN A 361 -0.39 34.22 6.83
C ASN A 361 0.12 32.90 6.22
N VAL A 362 1.02 32.93 5.24
CA VAL A 362 1.59 31.75 4.59
C VAL A 362 3.03 31.52 5.08
N LYS A 363 3.32 30.32 5.56
CA LYS A 363 4.66 29.85 5.92
C LYS A 363 5.09 28.72 4.99
N LEU A 364 6.16 28.97 4.24
CA LEU A 364 6.73 28.00 3.30
C LEU A 364 7.78 27.14 3.99
N MET A 365 7.83 25.86 3.64
CA MET A 365 8.78 24.89 4.20
C MET A 365 9.32 23.96 3.12
N LYS A 366 10.57 23.51 3.27
CA LYS A 366 11.16 22.49 2.38
C LYS A 366 10.58 21.09 2.64
N TRP A 367 10.27 20.81 3.90
CA TRP A 367 9.63 19.58 4.35
C TRP A 367 8.70 19.89 5.53
N LEU A 368 7.52 19.27 5.56
CA LEU A 368 6.54 19.45 6.63
C LEU A 368 6.60 18.27 7.59
N PRO A 369 6.51 18.50 8.92
CA PRO A 369 6.11 17.46 9.87
C PRO A 369 4.60 17.21 9.71
N GLN A 370 4.21 16.64 8.56
CA GLN A 370 2.83 16.59 8.08
C GLN A 370 1.89 15.89 9.06
N ASN A 371 2.25 14.68 9.51
CA ASN A 371 1.46 13.93 10.48
C ASN A 371 1.24 14.71 11.79
N ASP A 372 2.28 15.39 12.29
CA ASP A 372 2.20 16.17 13.53
C ASP A 372 1.32 17.42 13.37
N LEU A 373 1.45 18.11 12.23
CA LEU A 373 0.60 19.27 11.90
C LEU A 373 -0.87 18.87 11.76
N LEU A 374 -1.16 17.74 11.11
CA LEU A 374 -2.52 17.22 10.98
C LEU A 374 -3.08 16.73 12.33
N GLY A 375 -2.22 16.32 13.25
CA GLY A 375 -2.61 15.97 14.61
C GLY A 375 -2.87 17.14 15.56
N HIS A 376 -2.61 18.37 15.13
CA HIS A 376 -2.79 19.56 15.96
C HIS A 376 -4.27 20.02 15.96
N PRO A 377 -4.87 20.35 17.13
CA PRO A 377 -6.32 20.62 17.25
C PRO A 377 -6.82 21.82 16.44
N LYS A 378 -5.94 22.78 16.09
CA LYS A 378 -6.29 23.96 15.28
C LYS A 378 -6.30 23.73 13.76
N VAL A 379 -5.93 22.55 13.28
CA VAL A 379 -5.98 22.28 11.83
C VAL A 379 -7.44 22.27 11.36
N LYS A 380 -7.71 22.89 10.21
CA LYS A 380 -9.07 23.00 9.64
C LYS A 380 -9.26 22.22 8.36
N ALA A 381 -8.24 22.21 7.50
CA ALA A 381 -8.28 21.51 6.23
C ALA A 381 -6.88 21.09 5.79
N PHE A 382 -6.82 20.07 4.95
CA PHE A 382 -5.60 19.60 4.33
C PHE A 382 -5.71 19.63 2.81
N ILE A 383 -4.87 20.44 2.16
CA ILE A 383 -4.74 20.48 0.71
C ILE A 383 -3.67 19.47 0.30
N THR A 384 -4.03 18.49 -0.54
CA THR A 384 -3.12 17.40 -0.92
C THR A 384 -3.30 16.96 -2.37
N HIS A 385 -2.26 16.38 -2.96
CA HIS A 385 -2.34 15.70 -4.26
C HIS A 385 -3.13 14.38 -4.26
N GLY A 386 -3.58 13.86 -3.10
CA GLY A 386 -4.32 12.59 -3.04
C GLY A 386 -3.43 11.33 -3.01
N GLY A 387 -2.16 11.45 -2.63
CA GLY A 387 -1.31 10.30 -2.31
C GLY A 387 -1.74 9.60 -1.01
N SER A 388 -1.61 8.27 -0.97
CA SER A 388 -2.13 7.42 0.11
C SER A 388 -1.64 7.77 1.51
N HIS A 389 -0.35 8.11 1.70
CA HIS A 389 0.16 8.51 3.03
C HIS A 389 -0.58 9.72 3.60
N GLY A 390 -0.72 10.77 2.80
CA GLY A 390 -1.41 11.99 3.23
C GLY A 390 -2.91 11.77 3.44
N ILE A 391 -3.54 10.93 2.62
CA ILE A 391 -4.93 10.52 2.84
C ILE A 391 -5.09 9.85 4.20
N TYR A 392 -4.23 8.88 4.54
CA TYR A 392 -4.30 8.20 5.82
C TYR A 392 -4.06 9.14 7.00
N GLU A 393 -3.11 10.07 6.91
CA GLU A 393 -2.90 11.07 7.97
C GLU A 393 -4.13 11.97 8.13
N GLY A 394 -4.77 12.36 7.02
CA GLY A 394 -6.03 13.09 7.02
C GLY A 394 -7.15 12.30 7.70
N ILE A 395 -7.35 11.03 7.33
CA ILE A 395 -8.35 10.14 7.95
C ILE A 395 -8.04 9.96 9.45
N TYR A 396 -6.80 9.63 9.80
CA TYR A 396 -6.39 9.31 11.16
C TYR A 396 -6.57 10.47 12.15
N HIS A 397 -6.41 11.72 11.71
CA HIS A 397 -6.65 12.90 12.54
C HIS A 397 -8.00 13.59 12.28
N GLY A 398 -8.84 13.00 11.42
CA GLY A 398 -10.18 13.51 11.15
C GLY A 398 -10.18 14.85 10.42
N VAL A 399 -9.21 15.13 9.54
CA VAL A 399 -9.03 16.42 8.86
C VAL A 399 -9.60 16.38 7.45
N PRO A 400 -10.64 17.17 7.13
CA PRO A 400 -11.22 17.23 5.80
C PRO A 400 -10.24 17.70 4.71
N LEU A 401 -10.47 17.24 3.47
CA LEU A 401 -9.48 17.34 2.39
C LEU A 401 -9.95 18.24 1.23
N VAL A 402 -9.00 18.97 0.63
CA VAL A 402 -9.14 19.54 -0.72
C VAL A 402 -8.05 18.90 -1.57
N MET A 403 -8.44 18.19 -2.62
CA MET A 403 -7.51 17.33 -3.36
C MET A 403 -7.26 17.78 -4.79
N LEU A 404 -6.01 17.70 -5.22
CA LEU A 404 -5.49 18.13 -6.52
C LEU A 404 -4.69 16.99 -7.16
N PRO A 405 -5.35 15.96 -7.72
CA PRO A 405 -4.64 14.81 -8.28
C PRO A 405 -3.75 15.23 -9.45
N LEU A 406 -2.54 14.69 -9.50
CA LEU A 406 -1.52 15.03 -10.48
C LEU A 406 -1.18 13.87 -11.42
N PHE A 407 -0.95 12.67 -10.88
CA PHE A 407 -0.55 11.49 -11.66
C PHE A 407 -0.72 10.18 -10.87
N GLY A 408 -0.45 9.05 -11.51
CA GLY A 408 -0.47 7.73 -10.87
C GLY A 408 -1.87 7.36 -10.37
N ASP A 409 -1.93 6.82 -9.15
CA ASP A 409 -3.17 6.37 -8.50
C ASP A 409 -4.01 7.51 -7.89
N GLN A 410 -3.53 8.75 -7.94
CA GLN A 410 -4.09 9.86 -7.19
C GLN A 410 -5.54 10.18 -7.60
N GLY A 411 -5.89 10.14 -8.89
CA GLY A 411 -7.26 10.40 -9.34
C GLY A 411 -8.27 9.40 -8.78
N ASP A 412 -7.91 8.12 -8.79
CA ASP A 412 -8.72 7.04 -8.22
C ASP A 412 -8.82 7.15 -6.70
N ASN A 413 -7.72 7.49 -6.03
CA ASN A 413 -7.71 7.76 -4.60
C ASN A 413 -8.66 8.90 -4.25
N VAL A 414 -8.60 9.99 -5.01
CA VAL A 414 -9.45 11.16 -4.80
C VAL A 414 -10.93 10.80 -4.88
N GLN A 415 -11.33 10.01 -5.88
CA GLN A 415 -12.73 9.60 -6.02
C GLN A 415 -13.26 8.80 -4.83
N ARG A 416 -12.42 8.00 -4.17
CA ARG A 416 -12.82 7.25 -2.95
C ARG A 416 -13.19 8.15 -1.79
N LEU A 417 -12.51 9.28 -1.63
CA LEU A 417 -12.74 10.22 -0.52
C LEU A 417 -13.88 11.19 -0.86
N VAL A 418 -13.98 11.60 -2.13
CA VAL A 418 -15.10 12.43 -2.62
C VAL A 418 -16.42 11.67 -2.51
N SER A 419 -16.48 10.39 -2.91
CA SER A 419 -17.70 9.57 -2.81
C SER A 419 -18.16 9.35 -1.37
N ARG A 420 -17.26 9.43 -0.40
CA ARG A 420 -17.53 9.42 1.06
C ARG A 420 -17.97 10.78 1.60
N GLY A 421 -17.84 11.85 0.81
CA GLY A 421 -18.22 13.21 1.20
C GLY A 421 -17.31 13.83 2.26
N VAL A 422 -16.03 13.42 2.31
CA VAL A 422 -15.01 13.96 3.24
C VAL A 422 -13.98 14.86 2.54
N ALA A 423 -14.18 15.10 1.24
CA ALA A 423 -13.24 15.84 0.43
C ALA A 423 -13.88 16.55 -0.76
N GLU A 424 -13.23 17.63 -1.19
CA GLU A 424 -13.45 18.28 -2.48
C GLU A 424 -12.34 17.92 -3.46
N THR A 425 -12.66 17.83 -4.75
CA THR A 425 -11.68 17.64 -5.83
C THR A 425 -11.58 18.88 -6.69
N LEU A 426 -10.36 19.30 -6.98
CA LEU A 426 -10.05 20.39 -7.91
C LEU A 426 -9.06 19.88 -8.95
N SER A 427 -9.21 20.32 -10.19
CA SER A 427 -8.21 20.06 -11.22
C SER A 427 -7.16 21.17 -11.20
N ILE A 428 -5.88 20.79 -11.27
CA ILE A 428 -4.78 21.76 -11.29
C ILE A 428 -4.76 22.56 -12.61
N TYR A 429 -5.33 22.01 -13.68
CA TYR A 429 -5.28 22.58 -15.03
C TYR A 429 -6.13 23.83 -15.16
N ASP A 430 -7.33 23.83 -14.58
CA ASP A 430 -8.33 24.91 -14.62
C ASP A 430 -8.54 25.59 -13.25
N LEU A 431 -7.56 25.44 -12.35
CA LEU A 431 -7.57 26.02 -11.02
C LEU A 431 -7.50 27.55 -11.07
N THR A 432 -8.41 28.21 -10.35
CA THR A 432 -8.38 29.65 -10.07
C THR A 432 -8.45 29.90 -8.57
N SER A 433 -8.14 31.14 -8.16
CA SER A 433 -8.15 31.52 -6.75
C SER A 433 -9.56 31.39 -6.17
N GLU A 434 -10.57 31.73 -6.97
CA GLU A 434 -11.99 31.65 -6.62
C GLU A 434 -12.42 30.20 -6.41
N LYS A 435 -12.05 29.28 -7.32
CA LYS A 435 -12.37 27.85 -7.17
C LYS A 435 -11.76 27.27 -5.89
N LEU A 436 -10.49 27.61 -5.63
CA LEU A 436 -9.81 27.17 -4.41
C LEU A 436 -10.46 27.74 -3.15
N LEU A 437 -10.82 29.02 -3.15
CA LEU A 437 -11.53 29.67 -2.04
C LEU A 437 -12.88 29.05 -1.77
N VAL A 438 -13.66 28.75 -2.82
CA VAL A 438 -14.96 28.09 -2.70
C VAL A 438 -14.80 26.70 -2.06
N ALA A 439 -13.86 25.88 -2.56
CA ALA A 439 -13.60 24.55 -2.01
C ALA A 439 -13.14 24.62 -0.55
N LEU A 440 -12.19 25.49 -0.22
CA LEU A 440 -11.70 25.66 1.16
C LEU A 440 -12.79 26.13 2.10
N ARG A 441 -13.56 27.17 1.72
CA ARG A 441 -14.67 27.66 2.55
C ARG A 441 -15.72 26.58 2.75
N LYS A 442 -16.02 25.78 1.73
CA LYS A 442 -16.96 24.67 1.84
C LYS A 442 -16.46 23.64 2.83
N VAL A 443 -15.25 23.11 2.64
CA VAL A 443 -14.65 22.07 3.49
C VAL A 443 -14.45 22.54 4.94
N ILE A 444 -14.15 23.82 5.17
CA ILE A 444 -13.92 24.39 6.51
C ILE A 444 -15.25 24.71 7.23
N ASN A 445 -16.25 25.25 6.52
CA ASN A 445 -17.46 25.79 7.15
C ASN A 445 -18.65 24.81 7.14
N ASP A 446 -18.74 23.91 6.16
CA ASP A 446 -19.76 22.87 6.13
C ASP A 446 -19.36 21.75 7.10
N LYS A 447 -20.06 21.68 8.23
CA LYS A 447 -19.78 20.73 9.31
C LYS A 447 -19.85 19.27 8.86
N SER A 448 -20.62 18.96 7.82
CA SER A 448 -20.78 17.58 7.35
C SER A 448 -19.46 16.94 6.91
N TYR A 449 -18.51 17.72 6.37
CA TYR A 449 -17.18 17.23 6.03
C TYR A 449 -16.41 16.79 7.27
N LYS A 450 -16.39 17.64 8.31
CA LYS A 450 -15.68 17.34 9.55
C LYS A 450 -16.34 16.21 10.32
N GLU A 451 -17.67 16.16 10.37
CA GLU A 451 -18.43 15.10 11.02
C GLU A 451 -18.16 13.74 10.38
N LYS A 452 -18.32 13.63 9.04
CA LYS A 452 -18.03 12.39 8.31
C LYS A 452 -16.57 11.98 8.40
N MET A 453 -15.64 12.93 8.36
CA MET A 453 -14.21 12.61 8.49
C MET A 453 -13.86 12.18 9.91
N THR A 454 -14.55 12.70 10.93
CA THR A 454 -14.38 12.26 12.32
C THR A 454 -14.96 10.86 12.53
N GLU A 455 -16.12 10.56 11.92
CA GLU A 455 -16.68 9.20 11.89
C GLU A 455 -15.71 8.21 11.23
N LEU A 456 -15.20 8.56 10.04
CA LEU A 456 -14.23 7.74 9.32
C LEU A 456 -12.93 7.54 10.11
N SER A 457 -12.48 8.58 10.81
CA SER A 457 -11.33 8.52 11.72
C SER A 457 -11.57 7.55 12.87
N ALA A 458 -12.74 7.61 13.50
CA ALA A 458 -13.10 6.71 14.60
C ALA A 458 -13.07 5.25 14.12
N ILE A 459 -13.67 4.95 12.97
CA ILE A 459 -13.66 3.62 12.36
C ILE A 459 -12.23 3.17 12.05
N HIS A 460 -11.40 4.03 11.45
CA HIS A 460 -10.02 3.68 11.09
C HIS A 460 -9.15 3.36 12.31
N ARG A 461 -9.39 4.06 13.43
CA ARG A 461 -8.63 3.90 14.67
C ARG A 461 -9.14 2.77 15.56
N ASP A 462 -10.37 2.34 15.37
CA ASP A 462 -10.99 1.26 16.14
C ASP A 462 -10.53 -0.11 15.63
N ARG A 463 -9.34 -0.51 16.06
CA ARG A 463 -8.70 -1.77 15.68
C ARG A 463 -7.99 -2.41 16.87
N PRO A 464 -7.91 -3.76 16.91
CA PRO A 464 -7.28 -4.47 18.03
C PRO A 464 -5.76 -4.35 18.04
N ILE A 465 -5.13 -4.15 16.87
CA ILE A 465 -3.67 -4.07 16.71
C ILE A 465 -3.35 -2.91 15.78
N GLU A 466 -2.39 -2.07 16.16
CA GLU A 466 -1.93 -0.98 15.31
C GLU A 466 -1.22 -1.51 14.04
N PRO A 467 -1.32 -0.81 12.89
CA PRO A 467 -0.81 -1.33 11.61
C PRO A 467 0.68 -1.67 11.62
N LEU A 468 1.50 -0.91 12.35
CA LEU A 468 2.93 -1.17 12.47
C LEU A 468 3.19 -2.46 13.25
N ASP A 469 2.54 -2.64 14.39
CA ASP A 469 2.67 -3.86 15.20
C ASP A 469 2.12 -5.08 14.47
N LEU A 470 1.04 -4.92 13.69
CA LEU A 470 0.48 -5.97 12.85
C LEU A 470 1.46 -6.37 11.72
N ALA A 471 2.08 -5.39 11.06
CA ALA A 471 3.09 -5.64 10.04
C ALA A 471 4.31 -6.37 10.61
N VAL A 472 4.77 -5.97 11.79
CA VAL A 472 5.84 -6.65 12.53
C VAL A 472 5.43 -8.08 12.85
N PHE A 473 4.26 -8.28 13.47
CA PHE A 473 3.76 -9.61 13.85
C PHE A 473 3.77 -10.59 12.67
N TRP A 474 3.25 -10.17 11.52
CA TRP A 474 3.20 -11.02 10.33
C TRP A 474 4.56 -11.27 9.70
N THR A 475 5.47 -10.30 9.77
CA THR A 475 6.85 -10.48 9.30
C THR A 475 7.57 -11.51 10.17
N GLU A 476 7.45 -11.38 11.50
CA GLU A 476 7.99 -12.37 12.44
C GLU A 476 7.29 -13.72 12.35
N PHE A 477 5.99 -13.76 12.07
CA PHE A 477 5.25 -14.99 11.84
C PHE A 477 5.85 -15.79 10.68
N VAL A 478 6.11 -15.13 9.55
CA VAL A 478 6.73 -15.76 8.39
C VAL A 478 8.14 -16.26 8.74
N MET A 479 8.92 -15.51 9.51
CA MET A 479 10.24 -15.95 9.98
C MET A 479 10.17 -17.19 10.88
N ARG A 480 9.24 -17.20 11.87
CA ARG A 480 9.06 -18.30 12.82
C ARG A 480 8.59 -19.59 12.14
N HIS A 481 7.70 -19.46 11.16
CA HIS A 481 7.05 -20.62 10.52
C HIS A 481 7.62 -20.98 9.14
N LYS A 482 8.68 -20.27 8.70
CA LYS A 482 9.35 -20.49 7.41
C LYS A 482 8.36 -20.42 6.22
N GLY A 483 7.44 -19.47 6.28
CA GLY A 483 6.37 -19.28 5.29
C GLY A 483 4.97 -19.27 5.90
N ALA A 484 3.95 -19.38 5.04
CA ALA A 484 2.54 -19.33 5.43
C ALA A 484 1.63 -20.20 4.52
N ALA A 485 2.10 -21.40 4.15
CA ALA A 485 1.41 -22.26 3.18
C ALA A 485 -0.05 -22.60 3.55
N HIS A 486 -0.38 -22.69 4.84
CA HIS A 486 -1.74 -22.94 5.33
C HIS A 486 -2.74 -21.79 5.06
N LEU A 487 -2.26 -20.60 4.67
CA LEU A 487 -3.09 -19.47 4.25
C LEU A 487 -3.33 -19.43 2.73
N ARG A 488 -2.69 -20.33 1.96
CA ARG A 488 -2.81 -20.41 0.51
C ARG A 488 -4.11 -21.13 0.13
N PRO A 489 -4.95 -20.56 -0.75
CA PRO A 489 -6.17 -21.23 -1.18
C PRO A 489 -5.88 -22.42 -2.12
N ALA A 490 -6.74 -23.43 -2.11
CA ALA A 490 -6.66 -24.57 -3.04
C ALA A 490 -6.79 -24.16 -4.51
N ALA A 491 -7.28 -22.94 -4.79
CA ALA A 491 -7.39 -22.38 -6.14
C ALA A 491 -6.08 -22.44 -6.94
N HIS A 492 -4.92 -22.43 -6.28
CA HIS A 492 -3.62 -22.57 -6.94
C HIS A 492 -3.35 -23.95 -7.54
N GLU A 493 -4.08 -24.97 -7.11
CA GLU A 493 -3.91 -26.36 -7.55
C GLU A 493 -4.99 -26.80 -8.55
N LEU A 494 -5.99 -25.94 -8.80
CA LEU A 494 -7.09 -26.22 -9.70
C LEU A 494 -6.78 -25.75 -11.12
N ASN A 495 -7.16 -26.56 -12.12
CA ASN A 495 -7.19 -26.07 -13.50
C ASN A 495 -8.43 -25.18 -13.75
N TRP A 496 -8.45 -24.49 -14.88
CA TRP A 496 -9.52 -23.55 -15.23
C TRP A 496 -10.93 -24.17 -15.24
N ILE A 497 -11.05 -25.44 -15.66
CA ILE A 497 -12.33 -26.16 -15.70
C ILE A 497 -12.83 -26.40 -14.27
N GLN A 498 -11.96 -26.90 -13.38
CA GLN A 498 -12.28 -27.17 -11.99
C GLN A 498 -12.56 -25.88 -11.21
N TYR A 499 -11.73 -24.85 -11.39
CA TYR A 499 -11.87 -23.57 -10.69
C TYR A 499 -13.23 -22.90 -10.97
N HIS A 500 -13.72 -22.99 -12.21
CA HIS A 500 -15.04 -22.48 -12.60
C HIS A 500 -16.16 -23.53 -12.53
N SER A 501 -15.88 -24.72 -11.99
CA SER A 501 -16.83 -25.84 -11.85
C SER A 501 -17.56 -26.21 -13.15
N LEU A 502 -16.88 -26.07 -14.30
CA LEU A 502 -17.49 -26.30 -15.62
C LEU A 502 -17.72 -27.79 -15.88
N ASP A 503 -16.90 -28.65 -15.29
CA ASP A 503 -17.10 -30.09 -15.24
C ASP A 503 -18.40 -30.46 -14.50
N VAL A 504 -18.64 -29.86 -13.33
CA VAL A 504 -19.86 -30.06 -12.54
C VAL A 504 -21.09 -29.52 -13.27
N ILE A 505 -21.01 -28.28 -13.78
CA ILE A 505 -22.11 -27.66 -14.55
C ILE A 505 -22.44 -28.50 -15.78
N GLY A 506 -21.42 -28.95 -16.51
CA GLY A 506 -21.58 -29.83 -17.66
C GLY A 506 -22.26 -31.15 -17.32
N PHE A 507 -21.86 -31.78 -16.21
CA PHE A 507 -22.48 -33.02 -15.72
C PHE A 507 -23.96 -32.81 -15.33
N LEU A 508 -24.30 -31.72 -14.66
CA LEU A 508 -25.68 -31.40 -14.29
C LEU A 508 -26.56 -31.12 -15.51
N ILE A 509 -26.04 -30.40 -16.52
CA ILE A 509 -26.74 -30.16 -17.79
C ILE A 509 -26.99 -31.49 -18.51
N LEU A 510 -26.02 -32.40 -18.52
CA LEU A 510 -26.17 -33.72 -19.12
C LEU A 510 -27.30 -34.53 -18.46
N ILE A 511 -27.38 -34.52 -17.12
CA ILE A 511 -28.48 -35.16 -16.39
C ILE A 511 -29.82 -34.54 -16.79
N LEU A 512 -29.91 -33.21 -16.78
CA LEU A 512 -31.14 -32.48 -17.12
C LEU A 512 -31.62 -32.83 -18.54
N VAL A 513 -30.72 -32.79 -19.53
CA VAL A 513 -31.03 -33.13 -20.92
C VAL A 513 -31.48 -34.58 -21.03
N THR A 514 -30.84 -35.50 -20.31
CA THR A 514 -31.21 -36.93 -20.29
C THR A 514 -32.61 -37.14 -19.71
N VAL A 515 -32.94 -36.49 -18.58
CA VAL A 515 -34.27 -36.57 -17.96
C VAL A 515 -35.34 -36.01 -18.89
N ILE A 516 -35.11 -34.84 -19.50
CA ILE A 516 -36.03 -34.24 -20.47
C ILE A 516 -36.23 -35.18 -21.66
N PHE A 517 -35.15 -35.73 -22.22
CA PHE A 517 -35.20 -36.65 -23.34
C PHE A 517 -36.01 -37.92 -23.01
N VAL A 518 -35.72 -38.57 -21.88
CA VAL A 518 -36.44 -39.77 -21.42
C VAL A 518 -37.92 -39.45 -21.17
N THR A 519 -38.23 -38.31 -20.54
CA THR A 519 -39.61 -37.89 -20.28
C THR A 519 -40.37 -37.66 -21.58
N VAL A 520 -39.79 -36.92 -22.53
CA VAL A 520 -40.39 -36.67 -23.85
C VAL A 520 -40.61 -37.99 -24.59
N LYS A 521 -39.62 -38.88 -24.64
CA LYS A 521 -39.76 -40.19 -25.30
C LYS A 521 -40.81 -41.06 -24.62
N SER A 522 -40.88 -41.05 -23.29
CA SER A 522 -41.89 -41.79 -22.52
C SER A 522 -43.29 -41.24 -22.75
N CYS A 523 -43.47 -39.92 -22.73
CA CYS A 523 -44.72 -39.26 -23.08
C CYS A 523 -45.12 -39.58 -24.53
N MET A 524 -44.22 -39.43 -25.50
CA MET A 524 -44.49 -39.78 -26.91
C MET A 524 -44.89 -41.25 -27.07
N PHE A 525 -44.23 -42.16 -26.34
CA PHE A 525 -44.58 -43.58 -26.33
C PHE A 525 -45.98 -43.82 -25.73
N CYS A 526 -46.29 -43.19 -24.59
CA CYS A 526 -47.59 -43.25 -23.95
C CYS A 526 -48.69 -42.68 -24.86
N PHE A 527 -48.47 -41.52 -25.49
CA PHE A 527 -49.38 -40.93 -26.49
C PHE A 527 -49.58 -41.87 -27.68
N ARG A 528 -48.51 -42.46 -28.23
CA ARG A 528 -48.63 -43.45 -29.32
C ARG A 528 -49.41 -44.71 -28.91
N LYS A 529 -49.30 -45.16 -27.66
CA LYS A 529 -50.06 -46.32 -27.15
C LYS A 529 -51.52 -45.97 -26.83
N CYS A 530 -51.80 -44.80 -26.25
CA CYS A 530 -53.15 -44.37 -25.87
C CYS A 530 -53.99 -43.90 -27.07
N PHE A 531 -53.35 -43.34 -28.11
CA PHE A 531 -54.02 -42.86 -29.33
C PHE A 531 -53.87 -43.80 -30.54
N LYS A 532 -53.42 -45.05 -30.35
CA LYS A 532 -53.57 -46.08 -31.38
C LYS A 532 -55.07 -46.35 -31.57
N LYS A 533 -55.67 -45.78 -32.63
CA LYS A 533 -57.01 -46.13 -33.11
C LYS A 533 -57.11 -47.65 -33.16
N THR A 534 -57.98 -48.23 -32.35
CA THR A 534 -58.40 -49.62 -32.49
C THR A 534 -59.04 -49.73 -33.88
N GLN A 535 -58.33 -50.30 -34.86
CA GLN A 535 -59.00 -50.73 -36.09
C GLN A 535 -60.01 -51.80 -35.67
N LYS A 536 -61.31 -51.46 -35.71
CA LYS A 536 -62.39 -52.44 -35.57
C LYS A 536 -62.15 -53.53 -36.62
N LYS A 537 -61.82 -54.75 -36.19
CA LYS A 537 -61.93 -55.93 -37.05
C LYS A 537 -63.37 -56.03 -37.54
N LYS A 538 -63.60 -55.95 -38.85
CA LYS A 538 -64.87 -56.38 -39.46
C LYS A 538 -65.03 -57.87 -39.13
N LYS A 539 -66.11 -58.23 -38.44
CA LYS A 539 -66.60 -59.62 -38.42
C LYS A 539 -67.26 -59.89 -39.77
N GLU A 540 -66.90 -61.00 -40.38
CA GLU A 540 -67.59 -61.60 -41.53
C GLU A 540 -69.04 -61.94 -41.19
#